data_AF-A0A952TDQ1-F1
#
_entry.id   AF-A0A952TDQ1-F1
#
_cell.length_a   1.000
_cell.length_b   1.000
_cell.length_c   1.000
_cell.angle_alpha   90.00
_cell.angle_beta   90.00
_cell.angle_gamma   90.00
#
_symmetry.space_group_name_H-M   'P 1'
#
loop_
_entity.id
_entity.type
_entity.pdbx_description
1 polymer ?
#
loop_
_entity_poly.entity_id
_entity_poly.type
_entity_poly.pdbx_seq_one_letter_code
_entity_poly.pdbx_strand_id
1 'polypeptide(L)'
;MGMKICIADNINILMKARGINSLKELALMCDIPLTTLHHLKNGRVPRSWQAVAKLAECLGVSMFYLVFGCEDPVHAQFTEKLLKEVFSGKFEVQINVQKKL
;
A
#
# COMPACT_ATOMS: atom_id res chain seq x y z
N MET A 1 19.14 13.93 -9.27
CA MET A 1 18.66 13.94 -7.86
C MET A 1 18.23 12.51 -7.55
N GLY A 2 19.00 11.76 -6.75
CA GLY A 2 18.71 10.35 -6.49
C GLY A 2 17.49 10.18 -5.58
N MET A 3 16.67 9.16 -5.80
CA MET A 3 15.55 8.84 -4.90
C MET A 3 16.10 8.39 -3.55
N LYS A 4 15.63 9.02 -2.47
CA LYS A 4 16.01 8.68 -1.09
C LYS A 4 15.01 7.67 -0.54
N ILE A 5 15.51 6.64 0.14
CA ILE A 5 14.68 5.67 0.87
C ILE A 5 14.15 6.34 2.15
N CYS A 6 12.82 6.35 2.31
CA CYS A 6 12.11 7.03 3.40
C CYS A 6 11.10 6.09 4.11
N ILE A 7 11.39 4.78 4.15
CA ILE A 7 10.48 3.75 4.71
C ILE A 7 10.03 4.08 6.14
N ALA A 8 10.96 4.49 7.00
CA ALA A 8 10.67 4.76 8.41
C ALA A 8 9.61 5.85 8.61
N ASP A 9 9.72 6.94 7.85
CA ASP A 9 8.80 8.08 7.91
C ASP A 9 7.42 7.68 7.38
N ASN A 10 7.40 6.96 6.25
CA ASN A 10 6.15 6.48 5.65
C ASN A 10 5.40 5.50 6.57
N ILE A 11 6.10 4.61 7.27
CA ILE A 11 5.47 3.74 8.28
C ILE A 11 4.81 4.58 9.38
N ASN A 12 5.47 5.63 9.88
CA ASN A 12 4.88 6.49 10.91
C ASN A 12 3.63 7.23 10.41
N ILE A 13 3.67 7.75 9.18
CA ILE A 13 2.54 8.44 8.54
C ILE A 13 1.35 7.48 8.39
N LEU A 14 1.59 6.28 7.85
CA LEU A 14 0.55 5.28 7.61
C LEU A 14 -0.04 4.72 8.91
N MET A 15 0.80 4.52 9.95
CA MET A 15 0.33 4.12 11.28
C MET A 15 -0.63 5.17 11.86
N LYS A 16 -0.26 6.45 11.81
CA LYS A 16 -1.11 7.55 12.29
C LYS A 16 -2.42 7.65 11.52
N ALA A 17 -2.36 7.56 10.18
CA ALA A 17 -3.55 7.60 9.34
C ALA A 17 -4.55 6.46 9.63
N ARG A 18 -4.05 5.32 10.13
CA ARG A 18 -4.84 4.13 10.45
C ARG A 18 -5.16 3.96 11.94
N GLY A 19 -4.75 4.91 12.79
CA GLY A 19 -4.96 4.82 14.24
C GLY A 19 -4.15 3.72 14.93
N ILE A 20 -3.08 3.23 14.30
CA ILE A 20 -2.19 2.20 14.86
C ILE A 20 -1.19 2.88 15.80
N ASN A 21 -1.22 2.52 17.08
CA ASN A 21 -0.47 3.24 18.11
C ASN A 21 0.86 2.56 18.47
N SER A 22 1.07 1.30 18.06
CA SER A 22 2.29 0.57 18.39
C SER A 22 2.84 -0.30 17.25
N LEU A 23 4.15 -0.52 17.23
CA LEU A 23 4.77 -1.44 16.27
C LEU A 23 4.39 -2.91 16.53
N LYS A 24 4.06 -3.25 17.78
CA LYS A 24 3.58 -4.60 18.14
C LYS A 24 2.23 -4.88 17.50
N GLU A 25 1.34 -3.90 17.54
CA GLU A 25 0.04 -3.95 16.88
C GLU A 25 0.20 -4.07 15.36
N LEU A 26 1.09 -3.27 14.76
CA LEU A 26 1.41 -3.37 13.33
C LEU A 26 2.01 -4.73 12.95
N ALA A 27 2.91 -5.27 13.79
CA ALA A 27 3.52 -6.59 13.59
C ALA A 27 2.47 -7.69 13.55
N LEU A 28 1.51 -7.65 14.48
CA LEU A 28 0.41 -8.61 14.57
C LEU A 28 -0.54 -8.45 13.38
N MET A 29 -0.93 -7.22 13.06
CA MET A 29 -1.86 -6.91 11.97
C MET A 29 -1.35 -7.36 10.60
N CYS A 30 -0.06 -7.14 10.34
CA CYS A 30 0.54 -7.45 9.06
C CYS A 30 1.23 -8.83 9.02
N ASP A 31 1.20 -9.57 10.12
CA ASP A 31 1.90 -10.85 10.27
C ASP A 31 3.39 -10.74 9.87
N ILE A 32 4.08 -9.76 10.44
CA ILE A 32 5.51 -9.48 10.20
C ILE A 32 6.24 -9.49 11.54
N PRO A 33 7.42 -10.13 11.63
CA PRO A 33 8.20 -10.12 12.86
C PRO A 33 8.49 -8.69 13.33
N LEU A 34 8.28 -8.43 14.62
CA LEU A 34 8.51 -7.12 15.24
C LEU A 34 9.96 -6.63 15.03
N THR A 35 10.92 -7.55 15.03
CA THR A 35 12.34 -7.26 14.76
C THR A 35 12.56 -6.68 13.36
N THR A 36 11.82 -7.18 12.36
CA THR A 36 11.83 -6.65 10.99
C THR A 36 11.28 -5.23 10.95
N LEU A 37 10.17 -4.96 11.63
CA LEU A 37 9.60 -3.61 11.71
C LEU A 37 10.53 -2.61 12.41
N HIS A 38 11.19 -3.01 13.50
CA HIS A 38 12.20 -2.16 14.15
C HIS A 38 13.38 -1.87 13.21
N HIS A 39 13.85 -2.87 12.46
CA HIS A 39 14.92 -2.69 11.48
C HIS A 39 14.53 -1.68 10.39
N LEU A 40 13.32 -1.80 9.83
CA LEU A 40 12.78 -0.86 8.84
C LEU A 40 12.63 0.56 9.41
N LYS A 41 12.14 0.68 10.65
CA LYS A 41 11.93 1.98 11.29
C LYS A 41 13.24 2.68 11.67
N ASN A 42 14.33 1.95 11.81
CA ASN A 42 15.66 2.53 12.04
C ASN A 42 16.31 3.07 10.74
N GLY A 43 15.57 3.11 9.63
CA GLY A 43 16.07 3.64 8.34
C GLY A 43 17.14 2.76 7.70
N ARG A 44 17.26 1.50 8.13
CA ARG A 44 18.20 0.55 7.56
C ARG A 44 17.61 -0.06 6.29
N VAL A 45 18.48 -0.39 5.35
CA VAL A 45 18.09 -1.11 4.11
C VAL A 45 17.37 -2.41 4.49
N PRO A 46 16.19 -2.70 3.91
CA PRO A 46 15.44 -3.92 4.21
C PRO A 46 16.29 -5.18 3.98
N ARG A 47 16.20 -6.15 4.90
CA ARG A 47 16.85 -7.46 4.72
C ARG A 47 16.05 -8.40 3.82
N SER A 48 14.74 -8.19 3.74
CA SER A 48 13.81 -8.95 2.91
C SER A 48 12.85 -7.97 2.28
N TRP A 49 12.86 -7.91 0.96
CA TRP A 49 11.88 -7.15 0.19
C TRP A 49 10.50 -7.79 0.24
N GLN A 50 10.40 -9.11 0.46
CA GLN A 50 9.11 -9.77 0.68
C GLN A 50 8.40 -9.22 1.92
N ALA A 51 9.13 -8.95 3.01
CA ALA A 51 8.54 -8.35 4.20
C ALA A 51 8.05 -6.91 3.95
N VAL A 52 8.75 -6.15 3.10
CA VAL A 52 8.33 -4.79 2.70
C VAL A 52 7.07 -4.86 1.82
N ALA A 53 7.00 -5.81 0.88
CA ALA A 53 5.82 -6.03 0.05
C ALA A 53 4.60 -6.41 0.91
N LYS A 54 4.75 -7.36 1.84
CA LYS A 54 3.68 -7.75 2.77
C LYS A 54 3.22 -6.57 3.65
N LEU A 55 4.16 -5.74 4.10
CA LEU A 55 3.82 -4.54 4.87
C LEU A 55 3.04 -3.53 4.03
N ALA A 56 3.46 -3.31 2.78
CA ALA A 56 2.79 -2.42 1.85
C ALA A 56 1.36 -2.89 1.55
N GLU A 57 1.17 -4.18 1.26
CA GLU A 57 -0.14 -4.81 1.04
C GLU A 57 -1.04 -4.65 2.27
N CYS A 58 -0.54 -4.98 3.46
CA CYS A 58 -1.26 -4.81 4.72
C CYS A 58 -1.69 -3.34 4.94
N LEU A 59 -0.78 -2.40 4.63
CA LEU A 59 -1.01 -0.97 4.69
C LEU A 59 -1.76 -0.41 3.48
N GLY A 60 -2.23 -1.26 2.55
CA GLY A 60 -3.03 -0.88 1.40
C GLY A 60 -2.35 0.16 0.49
N VAL A 61 -1.02 0.14 0.42
CA VAL A 61 -0.23 1.05 -0.41
C VAL A 61 0.70 0.25 -1.33
N SER A 62 1.20 0.89 -2.39
CA SER A 62 2.22 0.25 -3.21
C SER A 62 3.55 0.14 -2.44
N MET A 63 4.34 -0.88 -2.76
CA MET A 63 5.69 -1.01 -2.21
C MET A 63 6.55 0.23 -2.54
N PHE A 64 6.37 0.80 -3.74
CA PHE A 64 7.07 2.00 -4.18
C PHE A 64 6.72 3.21 -3.29
N TYR A 65 5.44 3.42 -3.02
CA TYR A 65 4.99 4.48 -2.10
C TYR A 65 5.55 4.27 -0.70
N LEU A 66 5.51 3.03 -0.18
CA LEU A 66 6.07 2.74 1.14
C LEU A 66 7.57 3.06 1.20
N VAL A 67 8.33 2.83 0.14
CA VAL A 67 9.79 3.02 0.11
C VAL A 67 10.20 4.47 -0.14
N PHE A 68 9.53 5.16 -1.06
CA PHE A 68 9.95 6.47 -1.57
C PHE A 68 9.02 7.63 -1.18
N GLY A 69 7.80 7.34 -0.71
CA GLY A 69 6.81 8.35 -0.33
C GLY A 69 6.11 9.05 -1.52
N CYS A 70 6.30 8.54 -2.73
CA CYS A 70 5.63 9.01 -3.94
C CYS A 70 5.03 7.84 -4.72
N GLU A 71 4.10 8.10 -5.62
CA GLU A 71 3.59 7.07 -6.52
C GLU A 71 4.62 6.70 -7.58
N ASP A 72 4.58 5.45 -8.03
CA ASP A 72 5.41 4.97 -9.13
C ASP A 72 4.91 5.61 -10.44
N PRO A 73 5.69 6.49 -11.09
CA PRO A 73 5.27 7.18 -12.30
C PRO A 73 5.05 6.22 -13.48
N VAL A 74 5.66 5.03 -13.47
CA VAL A 74 5.48 4.01 -14.51
C VAL A 74 4.21 3.21 -14.27
N HIS A 75 3.94 2.85 -13.00
CA HIS A 75 2.76 2.07 -12.66
C HIS A 75 1.46 2.87 -12.82
N ALA A 76 1.47 4.16 -12.48
CA ALA A 76 0.31 5.05 -12.65
C ALA A 76 -0.13 5.14 -14.13
N GLN A 77 0.83 5.25 -15.06
CA GLN A 77 0.52 5.33 -16.50
C GLN A 77 -0.10 4.04 -17.03
N PHE A 78 0.29 2.87 -16.50
CA PHE A 78 -0.25 1.58 -16.90
C PHE A 78 -1.69 1.37 -16.43
N THR A 79 -1.99 1.67 -15.16
CA THR A 79 -3.35 1.54 -14.61
C THR A 79 -4.33 2.50 -15.27
N GLU A 80 -3.93 3.75 -15.54
CA GLU A 80 -4.76 4.70 -16.29
C GLU A 80 -5.09 4.22 -17.70
N LYS A 81 -4.12 3.59 -18.39
CA LYS A 81 -4.34 3.05 -19.74
C LYS A 81 -5.31 1.88 -19.72
N LEU A 82 -5.13 0.92 -18.80
CA LEU A 82 -6.05 -0.20 -18.63
C LEU A 82 -7.45 0.24 -18.24
N LEU A 83 -7.58 1.20 -17.31
CA LEU A 83 -8.88 1.74 -16.92
C LEU A 83 -9.57 2.41 -18.11
N LYS A 84 -8.85 3.21 -18.91
CA LYS A 84 -9.41 3.79 -20.14
C LYS A 84 -9.85 2.71 -21.13
N GLU A 85 -9.10 1.64 -21.29
CA GLU A 85 -9.48 0.51 -22.15
C GLU A 85 -10.71 -0.22 -21.62
N VAL A 86 -10.74 -0.58 -20.33
CA VAL A 86 -11.90 -1.25 -19.69
C VAL A 86 -13.14 -0.37 -19.74
N PHE A 87 -13.02 0.92 -19.40
CA PHE A 87 -14.14 1.85 -19.34
C PHE A 87 -14.48 2.50 -20.69
N SER A 88 -13.77 2.20 -21.77
CA SER A 88 -14.12 2.64 -23.13
C SER A 88 -15.30 1.86 -23.74
N GLY A 89 -15.71 0.75 -23.09
CA GLY A 89 -16.90 -0.02 -23.47
C GLY A 89 -18.20 0.63 -22.99
N LYS A 90 -19.31 0.36 -23.70
CA LYS A 90 -20.66 0.65 -23.19
C LYS A 90 -21.04 -0.41 -22.17
N PHE A 91 -21.32 0.01 -20.94
CA PHE A 91 -21.88 -0.87 -19.90
C PHE A 91 -23.39 -0.66 -19.83
N GLU A 92 -24.17 -1.68 -20.14
CA GLU A 92 -25.60 -1.70 -19.84
C GLU A 92 -25.80 -2.33 -18.46
N VAL A 93 -26.30 -1.55 -17.51
CA VAL A 93 -26.67 -2.04 -16.18
C VAL A 93 -28.18 -2.28 -16.17
N GLN A 94 -28.60 -3.55 -16.10
CA GLN A 94 -30.00 -3.91 -15.90
C GLN A 94 -30.33 -4.03 -14.41
N ILE A 95 -31.15 -3.11 -13.91
CA ILE A 95 -31.61 -3.11 -12.50
C ILE A 95 -32.99 -3.78 -12.44
N ASN A 96 -33.08 -4.94 -11.79
CA ASN A 96 -34.36 -5.60 -11.49
C ASN A 96 -34.78 -5.29 -10.05
N VAL A 97 -35.80 -4.45 -9.89
CA VAL A 97 -36.37 -4.13 -8.58
C VAL A 97 -37.43 -5.18 -8.22
N GLN A 98 -37.13 -6.01 -7.23
CA GLN A 98 -38.10 -6.96 -6.67
C GLN A 98 -38.92 -6.25 -5.59
N LYS A 99 -40.23 -6.08 -5.82
CA LYS A 99 -41.15 -5.65 -4.75
C LYS A 99 -41.44 -6.86 -3.85
N LYS A 100 -41.04 -6.77 -2.58
CA LYS A 100 -41.59 -7.66 -1.55
C LYS A 100 -43.00 -7.19 -1.22
N LEU A 101 -43.93 -8.15 -1.28
CA LEU A 101 -45.37 -8.03 -1.01
C LEU A 101 -45.67 -7.39 0.35
#